data_AF-A0A3C0QHV3-F1
#
_entry.id   AF-A0A3C0QHV3-F1
#
_cell.length_a   1.000
_cell.length_b   1.000
_cell.length_c   1.000
_cell.angle_alpha   90.00
_cell.angle_beta   90.00
_cell.angle_gamma   90.00
#
_symmetry.space_group_name_H-M   'P 1'
#
loop_
_entity.id
_entity.type
_entity.pdbx_description
1 polymer ?
#
loop_
_entity_poly.entity_id
_entity_poly.type
_entity_poly.pdbx_seq_one_letter_code
_entity_poly.pdbx_strand_id
1 'polypeptide(L)'
;MSIEDKNIEYYRDNEASISDSYLQKAGILLESLPYIKEYSNKIVVVKIGGSTIENDHIIKNVLDDLVLMKYVGIKVVLVHGGGKQITGLMKEKG
;
A
#
# COMPACT_ATOMS: atom_id res chain seq x y z
N MET A 1 -24.90 18.99 27.79
CA MET A 1 -23.66 18.30 27.42
C MET A 1 -23.34 18.66 25.98
N SER A 2 -22.17 19.22 25.75
CA SER A 2 -21.71 19.73 24.45
C SER A 2 -21.61 18.58 23.45
N ILE A 3 -21.75 18.87 22.16
CA ILE A 3 -21.62 17.85 21.09
C ILE A 3 -20.21 17.21 21.12
N GLU A 4 -19.20 17.97 21.55
CA GLU A 4 -17.81 17.52 21.72
C GLU A 4 -17.66 16.49 22.85
N ASP A 5 -18.37 16.68 23.97
CA ASP A 5 -18.32 15.75 25.10
C ASP A 5 -18.95 14.40 24.74
N LYS A 6 -20.01 14.41 23.92
CA LYS A 6 -20.65 13.17 23.41
C LYS A 6 -19.75 12.37 22.47
N ASN A 7 -18.90 13.05 21.69
CA ASN A 7 -17.97 12.36 20.79
C ASN A 7 -16.87 11.66 21.59
N ILE A 8 -16.34 12.28 22.63
CA ILE A 8 -15.29 11.67 23.48
C ILE A 8 -15.84 10.48 24.28
N GLU A 9 -17.07 10.56 24.77
CA GLU A 9 -17.74 9.47 25.49
C GLU A 9 -18.03 8.26 24.58
N TYR A 10 -18.46 8.50 23.33
CA TYR A 10 -18.64 7.46 22.31
C TYR A 10 -17.37 6.65 22.00
N TYR A 11 -16.19 7.28 22.06
CA TYR A 11 -14.91 6.59 21.88
C TYR A 11 -14.50 5.79 23.13
N ARG A 12 -14.83 6.24 24.34
CA ARG A 12 -14.50 5.50 25.60
C ARG A 12 -15.32 4.22 25.76
N ASP A 13 -16.60 4.23 25.40
CA ASP A 13 -17.48 3.07 25.59
C ASP A 13 -17.15 1.88 24.67
N ASN A 14 -16.37 2.11 23.60
CA ASN A 14 -15.90 1.06 22.68
C ASN A 14 -14.54 0.44 23.07
N GLU A 15 -13.81 0.99 24.06
CA GLU A 15 -12.47 0.49 24.42
C GLU A 15 -12.49 -0.94 24.98
N ALA A 16 -13.59 -1.36 25.61
CA ALA A 16 -13.70 -2.63 26.32
C ALA A 16 -13.73 -3.89 25.41
N SER A 17 -13.65 -3.75 24.09
CA SER A 17 -13.64 -4.89 23.15
C SER A 17 -12.68 -4.76 21.96
N ILE A 18 -11.80 -3.74 21.94
CA ILE A 18 -10.82 -3.61 20.86
C ILE A 18 -9.72 -4.65 21.06
N SER A 19 -9.62 -5.62 20.16
CA SER A 19 -8.51 -6.59 20.17
C SER A 19 -7.17 -5.86 20.15
N ASP A 20 -6.22 -6.30 20.96
CA ASP A 20 -4.83 -5.81 20.98
C ASP A 20 -4.21 -5.69 19.59
N SER A 21 -4.61 -6.57 18.66
CA SER A 21 -4.16 -6.54 17.26
C SER A 21 -4.59 -5.27 16.51
N TYR A 22 -5.77 -4.72 16.79
CA TYR A 22 -6.26 -3.49 16.18
C TYR A 22 -5.56 -2.27 16.77
N LEU A 23 -5.30 -2.26 18.09
CA LEU A 23 -4.51 -1.21 18.74
C LEU A 23 -3.09 -1.16 18.18
N GLN A 24 -2.47 -2.32 17.99
CA GLN A 24 -1.15 -2.41 17.37
C GLN A 24 -1.14 -1.87 15.94
N LYS A 25 -2.11 -2.26 15.10
CA LYS A 25 -2.23 -1.75 13.72
C LYS A 25 -2.45 -0.24 13.68
N ALA A 26 -3.27 0.29 14.58
CA ALA A 26 -3.48 1.74 14.69
C ALA A 26 -2.17 2.46 15.06
N GLY A 27 -1.39 1.92 16.01
CA GLY A 27 -0.08 2.43 16.37
C GLY A 27 0.88 2.50 15.18
N ILE A 28 1.00 1.40 14.41
CA ILE A 28 1.84 1.35 13.20
C ILE A 28 1.41 2.39 12.16
N LEU A 29 0.10 2.57 11.96
CA LEU A 29 -0.40 3.56 11.01
C LEU A 29 -0.08 4.99 11.47
N LEU A 30 -0.20 5.29 12.76
CA LEU A 30 0.15 6.59 13.35
C LEU A 30 1.65 6.90 13.17
N GLU A 31 2.52 5.94 13.44
CA GLU A 31 3.98 6.06 13.22
C GLU A 31 4.33 6.27 11.74
N SER A 32 3.47 5.79 10.83
CA SER A 32 3.66 5.93 9.38
C SER A 32 3.21 7.30 8.83
N LEU A 33 2.40 8.07 9.57
CA LEU A 33 1.84 9.35 9.11
C LEU A 33 2.89 10.39 8.67
N PRO A 34 4.04 10.56 9.35
CA PRO A 34 5.07 11.49 8.89
C PRO A 34 5.57 11.18 7.47
N TYR A 35 5.78 9.90 7.16
CA TYR A 35 6.21 9.47 5.82
C TYR A 35 5.12 9.68 4.78
N ILE A 36 3.87 9.33 5.10
CA ILE A 36 2.74 9.58 4.21
C ILE A 36 2.65 11.07 3.85
N LYS A 37 2.79 11.95 4.85
CA LYS A 37 2.78 13.40 4.65
C LYS A 37 3.95 13.88 3.78
N GLU A 38 5.15 13.35 4.01
CA GLU A 38 6.35 13.71 3.26
C GLU A 38 6.23 13.35 1.77
N TYR A 39 5.73 12.15 1.46
CA TYR A 39 5.62 11.63 0.10
C TYR A 39 4.30 11.96 -0.60
N SER A 40 3.33 12.54 0.12
CA SER A 40 2.08 12.99 -0.47
C SER A 40 2.33 13.98 -1.63
N ASN A 41 1.62 13.78 -2.74
CA ASN A 41 1.77 14.50 -4.01
C ASN A 41 3.13 14.37 -4.71
N LYS A 42 4.10 13.64 -4.16
CA LYS A 42 5.39 13.34 -4.81
C LYS A 42 5.22 12.22 -5.82
N ILE A 43 6.09 12.23 -6.83
CA ILE A 43 6.17 11.16 -7.83
C ILE A 43 7.17 10.12 -7.34
N VAL A 44 6.77 8.86 -7.27
CA VAL A 44 7.64 7.73 -6.94
C VAL A 44 7.64 6.77 -8.13
N VAL A 45 8.84 6.51 -8.66
CA VAL A 45 9.05 5.55 -9.76
C VAL A 45 9.41 4.20 -9.15
N VAL A 46 8.58 3.18 -9.41
CA VAL A 46 8.80 1.81 -8.94
C VAL A 46 9.19 0.95 -10.13
N LYS A 47 10.37 0.32 -10.06
CA LYS A 47 10.86 -0.59 -11.11
C LYS A 47 10.64 -2.04 -10.68
N ILE A 48 9.84 -2.78 -11.45
CA ILE A 48 9.65 -4.23 -11.29
C ILE A 48 10.48 -4.96 -12.33
N GLY A 49 11.36 -5.86 -11.85
CA GLY A 49 12.15 -6.74 -12.72
C GLY A 49 11.26 -7.73 -13.47
N GLY A 50 11.63 -8.07 -14.71
CA GLY A 50 10.84 -8.99 -15.54
C GLY A 50 10.66 -10.41 -14.96
N SER A 51 11.59 -10.86 -14.11
CA SER A 51 11.49 -12.15 -13.41
C SER A 51 10.43 -12.18 -12.31
N THR A 52 10.08 -11.01 -11.77
CA THR A 52 9.06 -10.87 -10.70
C THR A 52 7.65 -11.00 -11.28
N ILE A 53 7.48 -10.73 -12.57
CA ILE A 53 6.18 -10.69 -13.27
C ILE A 53 5.58 -12.09 -13.48
N GLU A 54 6.39 -13.14 -13.37
CA GLU A 54 5.94 -14.53 -13.60
C GLU A 54 5.27 -15.17 -12.39
N ASN A 55 5.31 -14.52 -11.22
CA ASN A 55 4.67 -15.02 -10.02
C ASN A 55 3.46 -14.14 -9.68
N ASP A 56 2.27 -14.66 -9.96
CA ASP A 56 1.00 -13.96 -9.76
C ASP A 56 0.78 -13.49 -8.31
N HIS A 57 1.24 -14.27 -7.33
CA HIS A 57 1.10 -13.90 -5.92
C HIS A 57 2.00 -12.71 -5.57
N ILE A 58 3.25 -12.70 -6.07
CA ILE A 58 4.18 -11.59 -5.83
C ILE A 58 3.67 -10.32 -6.53
N ILE A 59 3.23 -10.42 -7.79
CA ILE A 59 2.70 -9.28 -8.51
C ILE A 59 1.46 -8.71 -7.86
N LYS A 60 0.54 -9.56 -7.40
CA LYS A 60 -0.67 -9.09 -6.72
C LYS A 60 -0.32 -8.25 -5.48
N ASN A 61 0.56 -8.75 -4.62
CA ASN A 61 0.97 -8.01 -3.42
C ASN A 61 1.62 -6.67 -3.76
N VAL A 62 2.51 -6.65 -4.76
CA VAL A 62 3.13 -5.39 -5.20
C VAL A 62 2.08 -4.42 -5.71
N LEU A 63 1.11 -4.88 -6.52
CA LEU A 63 0.03 -4.03 -7.01
C LEU A 63 -0.84 -3.49 -5.88
N ASP A 64 -1.16 -4.31 -4.87
CA ASP A 64 -1.90 -3.86 -3.68
C ASP A 64 -1.16 -2.74 -2.94
N ASP A 65 0.17 -2.85 -2.81
CA ASP A 65 1.01 -1.80 -2.22
C ASP A 65 1.01 -0.51 -3.07
N LEU A 66 1.12 -0.62 -4.40
CA LEU A 66 1.07 0.54 -5.30
C LEU A 66 -0.29 1.26 -5.24
N VAL A 67 -1.37 0.49 -5.09
CA VAL A 67 -2.72 1.03 -4.89
C VAL A 67 -2.83 1.74 -3.55
N LEU A 68 -2.29 1.16 -2.47
CA LEU A 68 -2.24 1.82 -1.16
C LEU A 68 -1.46 3.14 -1.24
N MET A 69 -0.29 3.15 -1.88
CA MET A 69 0.50 4.37 -2.10
C MET A 69 -0.33 5.45 -2.81
N LYS A 70 -1.11 5.06 -3.82
CA LYS A 70 -2.02 5.97 -4.52
C LYS A 70 -3.10 6.53 -3.61
N TYR A 71 -3.71 5.69 -2.76
CA TYR A 71 -4.75 6.13 -1.82
C TYR A 71 -4.23 7.12 -0.77
N VAL A 72 -2.98 6.97 -0.33
CA VAL A 72 -2.35 7.92 0.62
C VAL A 72 -1.76 9.16 -0.06
N GLY A 73 -2.01 9.34 -1.36
CA GLY A 73 -1.68 10.57 -2.10
C GLY A 73 -0.34 10.54 -2.84
N ILE A 74 0.38 9.42 -2.87
CA ILE A 74 1.63 9.26 -3.62
C ILE A 74 1.30 9.05 -5.11
N LYS A 75 2.01 9.72 -6.01
CA LYS A 75 1.85 9.56 -7.46
C LYS A 75 2.81 8.48 -7.95
N VAL A 76 2.30 7.26 -8.08
CA VAL A 76 3.10 6.11 -8.52
C VAL A 76 3.28 6.09 -10.04
N VAL A 77 4.52 5.84 -10.49
CA VAL A 77 4.86 5.49 -11.87
C VAL A 77 5.50 4.09 -11.85
N LEU A 78 4.82 3.10 -12.40
CA LEU A 78 5.34 1.74 -12.49
C LEU A 78 6.11 1.54 -13.81
N VAL A 79 7.34 1.05 -13.71
CA VAL A 79 8.18 0.63 -14.83
C VAL A 79 8.43 -0.86 -14.73
N HIS A 80 8.20 -1.61 -15.81
CA HIS A 80 8.41 -3.06 -15.82
C HIS A 80 9.31 -3.49 -17.00
N GLY A 81 9.96 -4.64 -16.85
CA GLY A 81 10.68 -5.30 -17.94
C GLY A 81 9.79 -6.23 -18.78
N GLY A 82 10.35 -6.79 -19.84
CA GLY A 82 9.68 -7.80 -20.69
C GLY A 82 10.62 -8.82 -21.35
N GLY A 83 11.88 -8.90 -20.89
CA GLY A 83 12.94 -9.66 -21.57
C GLY A 83 12.64 -11.16 -21.71
N LYS A 84 12.02 -11.78 -20.71
CA LYS A 84 11.66 -13.20 -20.76
C LYS A 84 10.57 -13.48 -21.80
N GLN A 85 9.53 -12.65 -21.85
CA GLN A 85 8.46 -12.73 -22.84
C GLN A 85 9.00 -12.54 -24.26
N ILE A 86 9.90 -11.56 -24.45
CA ILE A 86 10.58 -11.33 -25.73
C ILE A 86 11.37 -12.58 -26.13
N THR A 87 12.17 -13.14 -25.21
CA THR A 87 12.99 -14.33 -25.47
C THR A 87 12.13 -15.56 -25.80
N GLY A 88 11.01 -15.75 -25.09
CA GLY A 88 10.07 -16.85 -25.34
C GLY A 88 9.48 -16.76 -26.75
N LEU A 89 8.99 -15.58 -27.13
CA LEU A 89 8.41 -15.37 -28.46
C LEU A 89 9.43 -15.54 -29.59
N MET A 90 10.68 -15.13 -29.37
CA MET A 90 11.75 -15.32 -30.36
C MET A 90 12.05 -16.80 -30.60
N LYS A 91 12.00 -17.65 -29.55
CA LYS A 91 12.19 -19.10 -29.69
C LYS A 91 11.01 -19.82 -30.35
N GLU A 92 9.80 -19.28 -30.21
CA GLU A 92 8.60 -19.86 -30.85
C GLU A 92 8.58 -19.57 -32.36
N LYS A 93 9.12 -18.42 -32.77
CA LYS A 93 9.08 -17.93 -34.16
C LYS A 93 10.33 -18.25 -34.99
N GLY A 94 11.43 -18.68 -34.36
CA GLY A 94 12.68 -19.04 -35.02
C GLY A 94 12.86 -20.55 -35.08
#